data_AF-A0A1F9KZL2-F1
#
_entry.id   AF-A0A1F9KZL2-F1
#
_cell.length_a   1.000
_cell.length_b   1.000
_cell.length_c   1.000
_cell.angle_alpha   90.00
_cell.angle_beta   90.00
_cell.angle_gamma   90.00
#
_symmetry.space_group_name_H-M   'P 1'
#
loop_
_entity.id
_entity.type
_entity.pdbx_description
1 polymer ?
#
loop_
_entity_poly.entity_id
_entity_poly.type
_entity_poly.pdbx_seq_one_letter_code
_entity_poly.pdbx_strand_id
1 'polypeptide(L)'
;MNYPLREHLQAYTDSTGSWIRCTKCLHVLCPLGEDWKRSCKKGLFPPTKAGPLMSVLLGRYLLQKLYCPSCGTLFDSAMVEHPDHPGRKHPNE
;
A
#
# COMPACT_ATOMS: atom_id res chain seq x y z
N MET A 1 15.25 -14.12 12.85
CA MET A 1 14.02 -13.75 13.58
C MET A 1 13.01 -13.25 12.57
N ASN A 2 11.73 -13.65 12.66
CA ASN A 2 10.70 -13.27 11.70
C ASN A 2 9.48 -12.74 12.46
N TYR A 3 8.87 -11.66 12.00
CA TYR A 3 7.62 -11.16 12.57
C TYR A 3 6.71 -10.56 11.49
N PRO A 4 5.38 -10.73 11.62
CA PRO A 4 4.43 -10.18 10.66
C PRO A 4 4.38 -8.66 10.75
N LEU A 5 4.31 -8.00 9.59
CA LEU A 5 4.01 -6.57 9.48
C LEU A 5 2.55 -6.35 9.07
N ARG A 6 2.05 -7.21 8.17
CA ARG A 6 0.67 -7.26 7.67
C ARG A 6 0.32 -8.70 7.27
N GLU A 7 -0.93 -8.94 6.89
CA GLU A 7 -1.43 -10.27 6.47
C GLU A 7 -0.50 -10.98 5.47
N HIS A 8 0.04 -10.24 4.49
CA HIS A 8 0.88 -10.80 3.45
C HIS A 8 2.33 -10.26 3.43
N LEU A 9 2.73 -9.57 4.49
CA LEU A 9 4.02 -8.88 4.58
C LEU A 9 4.70 -9.19 5.91
N GLN A 10 5.98 -9.55 5.89
CA GLN A 10 6.76 -9.83 7.09
C GLN A 10 8.13 -9.18 7.04
N ALA A 11 8.67 -8.89 8.22
CA ALA A 11 10.09 -8.68 8.41
C ALA A 11 10.77 -10.03 8.68
N TYR A 12 11.99 -10.19 8.19
CA TYR A 12 12.83 -11.35 8.49
C TYR A 12 14.31 -10.94 8.57
N THR A 13 15.08 -11.68 9.36
CA THR A 13 16.52 -11.48 9.48
C THR A 13 17.25 -12.76 9.07
N ASP A 14 18.25 -12.62 8.21
CA ASP A 14 19.19 -13.67 7.81
C ASP A 14 20.64 -13.24 8.10
N SER A 15 21.63 -13.97 7.56
CA SER A 15 23.06 -13.67 7.77
C SER A 15 23.54 -12.37 7.11
N THR A 16 22.76 -11.82 6.17
CA THR A 16 23.10 -10.62 5.39
C THR A 16 22.46 -9.35 5.95
N GLY A 17 21.40 -9.48 6.75
CA GLY A 17 20.74 -8.36 7.38
C GLY A 17 19.26 -8.62 7.67
N SER A 18 18.53 -7.52 7.87
CA SER A 18 17.09 -7.53 8.09
C SER A 18 16.36 -6.96 6.89
N TRP A 19 15.28 -7.62 6.50
CA TRP A 19 14.61 -7.42 5.21
C TRP A 19 13.09 -7.52 5.35
N ILE A 20 12.37 -6.93 4.40
CA ILE A 20 10.92 -7.04 4.27
C ILE A 20 10.62 -7.91 3.04
N ARG A 21 9.74 -8.91 3.20
CA ARG A 21 9.34 -9.79 2.10
C ARG A 21 7.84 -10.12 2.12
N CYS A 22 7.36 -10.60 0.97
CA CYS A 22 6.05 -11.20 0.85
C CYS A 22 5.99 -12.53 1.60
N THR A 23 4.95 -12.77 2.41
CA THR A 23 4.77 -14.07 3.10
C THR A 23 4.29 -15.17 2.14
N LYS A 24 3.63 -14.81 1.03
CA LYS A 24 3.07 -15.76 0.05
C LYS A 24 4.10 -16.31 -0.94
N CYS A 25 4.94 -15.45 -1.51
CA CYS A 25 5.91 -15.86 -2.55
C CYS A 25 7.38 -15.64 -2.15
N LEU A 26 7.62 -15.14 -0.93
CA LEU A 26 8.95 -14.88 -0.38
C LEU A 26 9.80 -13.83 -1.14
N HIS A 27 9.24 -13.16 -2.15
CA HIS A 27 9.91 -12.05 -2.83
C HIS A 27 10.30 -10.95 -1.83
N VAL A 28 11.57 -10.57 -1.83
CA VAL A 28 12.15 -9.53 -0.98
C VAL A 28 11.87 -8.16 -1.61
N LEU A 29 11.31 -7.24 -0.83
CA LEU A 29 10.94 -5.90 -1.30
C LEU A 29 12.06 -4.88 -1.08
N CYS A 30 12.59 -4.83 0.14
CA CYS A 30 13.57 -3.84 0.58
C CYS A 30 14.18 -4.24 1.93
N PRO A 31 15.28 -3.60 2.36
CA PRO A 31 15.78 -3.66 3.73
C PRO A 31 14.73 -3.25 4.77
N LEU A 32 14.88 -3.77 5.99
CA LEU A 32 14.08 -3.35 7.14
C LEU A 32 14.47 -1.92 7.55
N GLY A 33 13.48 -1.02 7.61
CA GLY A 33 13.67 0.42 7.87
C GLY A 33 13.41 1.30 6.65
N GLU A 34 13.43 0.72 5.44
CA GLU A 34 12.97 1.40 4.24
C GLU A 34 11.45 1.34 4.07
N ASP A 35 10.91 2.30 3.32
CA ASP A 35 9.49 2.34 2.97
C ASP A 35 9.16 1.31 1.89
N TRP A 36 8.75 0.12 2.33
CA TRP A 36 8.33 -0.99 1.49
C TRP A 36 7.22 -0.62 0.48
N LYS A 37 6.43 0.44 0.73
CA LYS A 37 5.39 0.88 -0.20
C LYS A 37 5.98 1.33 -1.53
N ARG A 38 7.23 1.80 -1.55
CA ARG A 38 7.95 2.22 -2.77
C ARG A 38 8.30 1.06 -3.68
N SER A 39 8.53 -0.13 -3.13
CA SER A 39 8.83 -1.36 -3.88
C SER A 39 7.57 -2.11 -4.33
N CYS A 40 6.37 -1.60 -4.03
CA CYS A 40 5.11 -2.25 -4.37
C CYS A 40 4.61 -1.86 -5.76
N LYS A 41 3.88 -2.77 -6.41
CA LYS A 41 3.06 -2.39 -7.58
C LYS A 41 1.84 -1.62 -7.08
N LYS A 42 1.63 -0.41 -7.60
CA LYS A 42 0.53 0.48 -7.21
C LYS A 42 -0.60 0.43 -8.25
N GLY A 43 -1.82 0.24 -7.78
CA GLY A 43 -3.05 0.43 -8.55
C GLY A 43 -3.89 1.56 -7.97
N LEU A 44 -4.40 2.44 -8.83
CA LEU A 44 -5.37 3.48 -8.48
C LEU A 44 -6.69 3.16 -9.16
N PHE A 45 -7.76 3.19 -8.39
CA PHE A 45 -9.10 2.81 -8.85
C PHE A 45 -10.14 3.83 -8.40
N PRO A 46 -11.30 3.88 -9.07
CA PRO A 46 -12.45 4.60 -8.53
C PRO A 46 -12.79 4.10 -7.11
N PRO A 47 -13.19 4.99 -6.19
CA PRO A 47 -13.54 4.62 -4.82
C PRO A 47 -14.69 3.59 -4.77
N THR A 48 -15.54 3.55 -5.80
CA THR A 48 -16.61 2.55 -5.95
C THR A 48 -16.10 1.11 -6.05
N LYS A 49 -14.81 0.87 -6.33
CA LYS A 49 -14.18 -0.46 -6.25
C LYS A 49 -13.99 -0.97 -4.81
N ALA A 50 -14.15 -0.10 -3.80
CA ALA A 50 -14.26 -0.52 -2.39
C ALA A 50 -15.72 -0.84 -1.98
N GLY A 51 -16.70 -0.41 -2.78
CA GLY A 51 -18.12 -0.67 -2.57
C GLY A 51 -19.00 0.43 -3.20
N PRO A 52 -20.24 0.12 -3.59
CA PRO A 52 -21.11 1.07 -4.28
C PRO A 52 -21.43 2.33 -3.46
N LEU A 53 -21.45 2.22 -2.12
CA LEU A 53 -21.68 3.35 -1.21
C LEU A 53 -20.57 4.40 -1.22
N MET A 54 -19.42 4.10 -1.84
CA MET A 54 -18.27 5.02 -1.94
C MET A 54 -18.39 6.01 -3.11
N SER A 55 -19.53 6.01 -3.82
CA SER A 55 -19.80 6.95 -4.92
C SER A 55 -19.71 8.41 -4.49
N VAL A 56 -20.03 8.73 -3.22
CA VAL A 56 -19.93 10.08 -2.65
C VAL A 56 -18.50 10.65 -2.64
N LEU A 57 -17.50 9.78 -2.78
CA LEU A 57 -16.08 10.14 -2.80
C LEU A 57 -15.53 10.31 -4.22
N LEU A 58 -16.34 10.04 -5.26
CA LEU A 58 -15.92 10.18 -6.67
C LEU A 58 -15.42 11.59 -6.96
N GLY A 59 -14.35 11.69 -7.76
CA GLY A 59 -13.69 12.94 -8.11
C GLY A 59 -12.79 13.51 -7.00
N ARG A 60 -13.00 13.17 -5.72
CA ARG A 60 -12.18 13.67 -4.60
C ARG A 60 -11.13 12.68 -4.13
N TYR A 61 -11.46 11.39 -4.17
CA TYR A 61 -10.58 10.32 -3.70
C TYR A 61 -10.43 9.23 -4.74
N LEU A 62 -9.31 8.53 -4.66
CA LEU A 62 -9.00 7.31 -5.37
C LEU A 62 -8.76 6.19 -4.36
N LEU A 63 -9.16 4.97 -4.72
CA LEU A 63 -8.77 3.78 -3.98
C LEU A 63 -7.39 3.34 -4.45
N GLN A 64 -6.38 3.51 -3.60
CA GLN A 64 -5.05 2.97 -3.81
C GLN A 64 -4.97 1.54 -3.28
N LYS A 65 -4.40 0.65 -4.09
CA LYS A 65 -4.02 -0.71 -3.67
C LYS A 65 -2.54 -0.95 -3.95
N LEU A 66 -1.84 -1.50 -2.97
CA LEU A 66 -0.43 -1.87 -3.06
C LEU A 66 -0.30 -3.38 -3.09
N TYR A 67 0.38 -3.89 -4.11
CA TYR A 67 0.51 -5.31 -4.37
C TYR A 67 1.97 -5.75 -4.35
N CYS A 68 2.19 -7.03 -4.05
CA CYS A 68 3.45 -7.69 -4.33
C CYS A 68 3.80 -7.54 -5.82
N PRO A 69 5.00 -7.04 -6.17
CA PRO A 69 5.40 -6.89 -7.57
C PRO A 69 5.61 -8.25 -8.25
N SER A 70 5.86 -9.32 -7.49
CA SER A 70 6.07 -10.67 -8.00
C SER A 70 4.77 -11.46 -8.15
N CYS A 71 4.03 -11.70 -7.06
CA CYS A 71 2.86 -12.60 -7.09
C CYS A 71 1.49 -11.90 -7.14
N GLY A 72 1.46 -10.56 -7.13
CA GLY A 72 0.23 -9.77 -7.22
C GLY A 72 -0.67 -9.82 -5.98
N THR A 73 -0.26 -10.46 -4.89
CA THR A 73 -1.03 -10.43 -3.63
C THR A 73 -1.12 -9.02 -3.06
N LEU A 74 -2.29 -8.64 -2.56
CA LEU A 74 -2.55 -7.35 -1.95
C LEU A 74 -1.85 -7.24 -0.59
N PHE A 75 -1.09 -6.16 -0.37
CA PHE A 75 -0.48 -5.86 0.93
C PHE A 75 -1.25 -4.81 1.72
N ASP A 76 -1.77 -3.80 1.02
CA ASP A 76 -2.42 -2.65 1.65
C ASP A 76 -3.39 -1.99 0.69
N SER A 77 -4.41 -1.34 1.24
CA SER A 77 -5.37 -0.55 0.48
C SER A 77 -5.78 0.67 1.30
N ALA A 78 -5.82 1.84 0.66
CA ALA A 78 -6.17 3.09 1.30
C ALA A 78 -6.92 4.02 0.34
N MET A 79 -7.77 4.90 0.88
CA MET A 79 -8.28 6.04 0.12
C MET A 79 -7.21 7.14 0.11
N VAL A 80 -6.93 7.69 -1.06
CA VAL A 80 -5.96 8.79 -1.25
C VAL A 80 -6.64 9.92 -2.01
N GLU A 81 -6.22 11.17 -1.78
CA GLU A 81 -6.77 12.31 -2.50
C GLU A 81 -6.50 12.21 -4.00
N HIS A 82 -7.45 12.70 -4.79
CA HIS A 82 -7.26 12.84 -6.24
C HIS A 82 -6.25 13.96 -6.49
N PRO A 83 -5.18 13.74 -7.27
CA PRO A 83 -4.13 14.74 -7.47
C PRO A 83 -4.63 16.05 -8.08
N ASP A 84 -5.69 15.99 -8.91
CA ASP A 84 -6.33 17.17 -9.51
C ASP A 84 -7.36 17.87 -8.59
N HIS A 85 -7.67 17.25 -7.46
CA HIS A 85 -8.52 17.84 -6.42
C HIS A 85 -7.79 17.75 -5.07
N PRO A 86 -6.65 18.45 -4.91
CA PRO A 86 -6.05 18.59 -3.59
C PRO A 86 -7.12 19.20 -2.71
N GLY A 87 -7.42 18.56 -1.58
CA GLY A 87 -8.44 19.04 -0.66
C GLY A 87 -8.22 20.54 -0.42
N ARG A 88 -9.30 21.33 -0.40
CA ARG A 88 -9.24 22.73 0.04
C ARG A 88 -8.37 22.75 1.30
N LYS A 89 -7.18 23.34 1.22
CA LYS A 89 -6.47 23.76 2.42
C LYS A 89 -7.45 24.67 3.12
N HIS A 90 -7.96 24.27 4.28
CA HIS A 90 -8.68 25.19 5.14
C HIS A 90 -7.72 26.35 5.41
N PRO A 91 -8.03 27.60 5.01
CA PRO A 91 -7.27 28.75 5.46
C PRO A 91 -7.66 28.98 6.92
N ASN A 92 -6.65 28.95 7.80
CA ASN A 92 -6.65 29.36 9.21
C ASN A 92 -7.51 28.55 10.19
N GLU A 93 -6.84 27.95 11.18
CA GLU A 93 -6.95 28.38 12.58
C GLU A 93 -5.54 28.56 13.16
#